data_AF-A0A4Y5Z1B9-F1
#
_entry.id   AF-A0A4Y5Z1B9-F1
#
_cell.length_a   1.000
_cell.length_b   1.000
_cell.length_c   1.000
_cell.angle_alpha   90.00
_cell.angle_beta   90.00
_cell.angle_gamma   90.00
#
_symmetry.space_group_name_H-M   'P 1'
#
loop_
_entity.id
_entity.type
_entity.pdbx_description
1 polymer ?
#
loop_
_entity_poly.entity_id
_entity_poly.type
_entity_poly.pdbx_seq_one_letter_code
_entity_poly.pdbx_strand_id
1 'polypeptide(L)'
;MTSLLWHDWCGLVGVALVLVAFFLLQAHKLSGQGYPYQVMNLLGAFGILLSLIFGTFNLPAFLQEMAWFLISVYGIVRGVRARKAATIVP
;
A
#
# COMPACT_ATOMS: atom_id res chain seq x y z
N MET A 1 14.97 1.32 -27.61
CA MET A 1 14.00 0.46 -26.90
C MET A 1 14.30 0.59 -25.42
N THR A 2 13.39 1.16 -24.64
CA THR A 2 13.58 1.27 -23.18
C THR A 2 13.44 -0.11 -22.57
N SER A 3 14.56 -0.70 -22.16
CA SER A 3 14.57 -1.91 -21.35
C SER A 3 13.99 -1.59 -19.98
N LEU A 4 12.83 -2.15 -19.66
CA LEU A 4 12.26 -2.06 -18.31
C LEU A 4 13.20 -2.76 -17.34
N LEU A 5 13.64 -2.03 -16.33
CA LEU A 5 14.48 -2.55 -15.26
C LEU A 5 13.60 -3.18 -14.18
N TRP A 6 14.23 -3.93 -13.27
CA TRP A 6 13.52 -4.63 -12.19
C TRP A 6 12.66 -3.69 -11.34
N HIS A 7 13.13 -2.46 -11.11
CA HIS A 7 12.42 -1.46 -10.32
C HIS A 7 11.19 -0.91 -11.04
N ASP A 8 11.19 -0.87 -12.39
CA ASP A 8 10.02 -0.45 -13.17
C ASP A 8 8.90 -1.47 -13.02
N TRP A 9 9.25 -2.77 -13.04
CA TRP A 9 8.30 -3.84 -12.75
C TRP A 9 7.78 -3.79 -11.32
N CYS A 10 8.64 -3.55 -10.33
CA CYS A 10 8.20 -3.33 -8.94
C CYS A 10 7.22 -2.16 -8.82
N GLY A 11 7.50 -1.04 -9.50
CA GLY A 11 6.61 0.12 -9.55
C GLY A 11 5.27 -0.20 -10.19
N LEU A 12 5.27 -0.85 -11.36
CA LEU A 12 4.05 -1.21 -12.10
C LEU A 12 3.18 -2.20 -11.33
N VAL A 13 3.78 -3.22 -10.69
CA VAL A 13 3.06 -4.14 -9.81
C VAL A 13 2.51 -3.39 -8.60
N GLY A 14 3.27 -2.46 -8.05
CA GLY A 14 2.82 -1.60 -6.96
C GLY A 14 1.59 -0.76 -7.34
N VAL A 15 1.63 -0.10 -8.49
CA VAL A 15 0.51 0.67 -9.06
C VAL A 15 -0.71 -0.21 -9.24
N ALA A 16 -0.56 -1.38 -9.87
CA ALA A 16 -1.66 -2.32 -10.06
C ALA A 16 -2.28 -2.74 -8.72
N LEU A 17 -1.46 -3.01 -7.71
CA LEU A 17 -1.93 -3.44 -6.40
C LEU A 17 -2.71 -2.35 -5.66
N VAL A 18 -2.24 -1.10 -5.68
CA VAL A 18 -2.96 0.05 -5.08
C VAL A 18 -4.30 0.26 -5.80
N LEU A 19 -4.30 0.22 -7.13
CA LEU A 19 -5.52 0.41 -7.93
C LEU A 19 -6.54 -0.71 -7.67
N VAL A 20 -6.10 -1.97 -7.58
CA VAL A 20 -7.00 -3.09 -7.23
C VAL A 20 -7.50 -2.94 -5.80
N ALA A 21 -6.66 -2.52 -4.85
CA ALA A 21 -7.09 -2.28 -3.47
C ALA A 21 -8.19 -1.20 -3.42
N PHE A 22 -7.98 -0.09 -4.12
CA PHE A 22 -8.95 1.00 -4.21
C PHE A 22 -10.23 0.57 -4.94
N PHE A 23 -10.12 -0.17 -6.04
CA PHE A 23 -11.28 -0.71 -6.74
C PHE A 23 -12.11 -1.62 -5.83
N LEU A 24 -11.48 -2.54 -5.10
CA LEU A 24 -12.18 -3.43 -4.18
C LEU A 24 -12.79 -2.69 -2.99
N LEU A 25 -12.17 -1.61 -2.53
CA LEU A 25 -12.75 -0.70 -1.54
C LEU A 25 -14.04 -0.07 -2.09
N GLN A 26 -13.98 0.51 -3.30
CA GLN A 26 -15.12 1.16 -3.95
C GLN A 26 -16.24 0.18 -4.31
N ALA A 27 -15.89 -1.06 -4.64
CA ALA A 27 -16.84 -2.15 -4.86
C ALA A 27 -17.44 -2.71 -3.54
N HIS A 28 -17.13 -2.10 -2.39
CA HIS A 28 -17.51 -2.56 -1.05
C HIS A 28 -17.10 -4.01 -0.75
N LYS A 29 -16.09 -4.54 -1.46
CA LYS A 29 -15.51 -5.87 -1.24
C LYS A 29 -14.45 -5.85 -0.15
N LEU A 30 -13.80 -4.70 0.06
CA LEU A 30 -12.89 -4.44 1.15
C LEU A 30 -13.39 -3.27 2.00
N SER A 31 -13.04 -3.30 3.28
CA SER A 31 -13.22 -2.16 4.18
C SER A 31 -11.93 -1.37 4.25
N GLY A 32 -12.01 -0.04 4.30
CA GLY A 32 -10.85 0.82 4.52
C GLY A 32 -10.21 0.60 5.90
N GLN A 33 -10.96 0.03 6.86
CA GLN A 33 -10.42 -0.41 8.15
C GLN A 33 -10.01 -1.89 8.14
N GLY A 34 -10.22 -2.58 7.02
CA GLY A 34 -9.89 -3.98 6.83
C GLY A 34 -8.40 -4.20 6.64
N TYR A 35 -7.88 -5.23 7.30
CA TYR A 35 -6.48 -5.64 7.17
C TYR A 35 -6.04 -5.89 5.71
N PRO A 36 -6.83 -6.55 4.83
CA PRO A 36 -6.40 -6.79 3.45
C PRO A 36 -6.19 -5.50 2.65
N TYR A 37 -7.08 -4.52 2.79
CA TYR A 37 -6.95 -3.22 2.12
C TYR A 37 -5.66 -2.50 2.52
N GLN A 38 -5.35 -2.49 3.82
CA GLN A 38 -4.16 -1.82 4.33
C GLN A 38 -2.87 -2.53 3.91
N VAL A 39 -2.85 -3.88 3.87
CA VAL A 39 -1.69 -4.64 3.40
C VAL A 39 -1.46 -4.42 1.90
N MET A 40 -2.51 -4.41 1.09
CA MET A 40 -2.37 -4.16 -0.34
C MET A 40 -1.82 -2.76 -0.63
N ASN A 41 -2.33 -1.73 0.06
CA ASN A 41 -1.80 -0.38 -0.07
C ASN A 41 -0.35 -0.28 0.44
N LEU A 42 0.00 -0.95 1.54
CA LEU A 42 1.37 -0.94 2.07
C LEU A 42 2.37 -1.53 1.07
N LEU A 43 2.07 -2.71 0.54
CA LEU A 43 2.93 -3.39 -0.44
C LEU A 43 2.96 -2.64 -1.77
N GLY A 44 1.82 -2.06 -2.17
CA GLY A 44 1.69 -1.28 -3.39
C GLY A 44 2.55 -0.02 -3.35
N ALA A 45 2.36 0.80 -2.31
CA ALA A 45 3.14 2.01 -2.07
C ALA A 45 4.64 1.69 -1.91
N PHE A 46 4.99 0.58 -1.25
CA PHE A 46 6.38 0.16 -1.14
C PHE A 46 7.01 -0.14 -2.51
N GLY A 47 6.31 -0.84 -3.40
CA GLY A 47 6.77 -1.11 -4.76
C GLY A 47 7.01 0.17 -5.59
N ILE A 48 6.10 1.15 -5.46
CA ILE A 48 6.23 2.44 -6.14
C ILE A 48 7.38 3.28 -5.55
N LEU A 49 7.56 3.26 -4.22
CA LEU A 49 8.70 3.91 -3.58
C LEU A 49 10.03 3.32 -4.06
N LEU A 50 10.13 1.99 -4.22
CA LEU A 50 11.32 1.36 -4.80
C LEU A 50 11.57 1.84 -6.24
N SER A 51 10.53 1.95 -7.07
CA SER A 51 10.71 2.46 -8.44
C SER A 51 11.17 3.91 -8.48
N LEU A 52 10.73 4.74 -7.51
CA LEU A 52 11.13 6.14 -7.41
C LEU A 52 12.56 6.30 -6.87
N ILE A 53 13.01 5.45 -5.95
CA ILE A 53 14.35 5.50 -5.37
C ILE A 53 15.40 4.97 -6.34
N PHE A 54 15.11 3.86 -7.04
CA PHE A 54 16.07 3.20 -7.92
C PHE A 54 15.94 3.60 -9.40
N GLY A 55 14.80 4.18 -9.79
CA GLY A 55 14.56 4.69 -11.13
C GLY A 55 14.59 6.22 -11.18
N THR A 56 13.54 6.81 -11.76
CA THR A 56 13.43 8.27 -11.89
C THR A 56 12.75 8.85 -10.65
N PHE A 57 13.50 9.59 -9.85
CA PHE A 57 12.97 10.22 -8.65
C PHE A 57 11.99 11.34 -8.98
N ASN A 58 10.84 11.32 -8.33
CA ASN A 58 9.81 12.35 -8.40
C ASN A 58 9.34 12.68 -6.98
N LEU A 59 9.67 13.89 -6.49
CA LEU A 59 9.41 14.27 -5.11
C LEU A 59 7.90 14.28 -4.75
N PRO A 60 7.00 14.88 -5.54
CA PRO A 60 5.56 14.78 -5.29
C PRO A 60 5.04 13.35 -5.18
N ALA A 61 5.40 12.48 -6.12
CA ALA A 61 4.99 11.07 -6.11
C ALA A 61 5.58 10.34 -4.89
N PHE A 62 6.85 10.59 -4.57
CA PHE A 62 7.50 10.00 -3.42
C PHE A 62 6.79 10.36 -2.10
N LEU A 63 6.45 11.63 -1.91
CA LEU A 63 5.74 12.08 -0.71
C LEU A 63 4.32 11.49 -0.62
N GLN A 64 3.62 11.40 -1.75
CA GLN A 64 2.31 10.77 -1.82
C GLN A 64 2.37 9.29 -1.42
N GLU A 65 3.28 8.51 -2.00
CA GLU A 65 3.41 7.08 -1.71
C GLU A 65 3.94 6.84 -0.29
N MET A 66 4.83 7.70 0.20
CA MET A 66 5.28 7.67 1.59
C MET A 66 4.10 7.90 2.56
N ALA A 67 3.21 8.85 2.26
CA ALA A 67 2.01 9.08 3.06
C ALA A 67 1.09 7.85 3.06
N TRP A 68 0.84 7.25 1.89
CA TRP A 68 0.07 6.01 1.78
C TRP A 68 0.69 4.85 2.55
N PHE A 69 2.01 4.70 2.48
CA PHE A 69 2.75 3.70 3.24
C PHE A 69 2.53 3.89 4.75
N LEU A 70 2.74 5.12 5.26
CA LEU A 70 2.58 5.43 6.69
C LEU A 70 1.14 5.26 7.18
N ILE A 71 0.15 5.70 6.40
CA ILE A 71 -1.28 5.52 6.70
C ILE A 71 -1.61 4.02 6.78
N SER A 72 -1.03 3.22 5.87
CA SER A 72 -1.24 1.78 5.84
C SER A 72 -0.65 1.07 7.05
N VAL A 73 0.58 1.43 7.45
CA VAL A 73 1.19 0.94 8.69
C VAL A 73 0.31 1.27 9.90
N TYR A 74 -0.16 2.52 10.01
CA TYR A 74 -1.04 2.95 11.10
C TYR A 74 -2.34 2.13 11.14
N GLY A 75 -3.00 1.93 9.99
CA GLY A 75 -4.21 1.13 9.87
C GLY A 75 -4.02 -0.32 10.33
N ILE A 76 -2.92 -0.95 9.93
CA ILE A 76 -2.57 -2.31 10.35
C ILE A 76 -2.33 -2.39 11.86
N VAL A 77 -1.49 -1.51 12.41
CA VAL A 77 -1.17 -1.50 13.84
C VAL A 77 -2.42 -1.30 14.69
N ARG A 78 -3.28 -0.35 14.32
CA ARG A 78 -4.57 -0.12 14.98
C ARG A 78 -5.45 -1.37 14.93
N GLY A 79 -5.58 -2.01 13.76
CA GLY A 79 -6.39 -3.20 13.57
C GLY A 79 -5.92 -4.40 14.41
N VAL A 80 -4.61 -4.62 14.49
CA VAL A 80 -4.03 -5.67 15.33
C VAL A 80 -4.27 -5.41 16.81
N ARG A 81 -4.12 -4.16 17.27
CA ARG A 81 -4.38 -3.79 18.68
C ARG A 81 -5.85 -3.96 19.06
N ALA A 82 -6.78 -3.56 18.19
CA ALA A 82 -8.21 -3.73 18.42
C ALA A 82 -8.63 -5.21 18.52
N ARG A 83 -8.09 -6.06 17.64
CA ARG A 83 -8.33 -7.52 17.70
C ARG A 83 -7.83 -8.13 19.00
N LYS A 84 -6.61 -7.77 19.43
CA LYS A 84 -6.05 -8.26 20.71
C LYS A 84 -6.92 -7.86 21.90
N ALA A 85 -7.43 -6.62 21.94
CA ALA A 85 -8.31 -6.17 23.01
C ALA A 85 -9.65 -6.94 23.05
N ALA A 86 -10.23 -7.24 21.88
CA ALA A 86 -11.46 -8.02 21.78
C ALA A 86 -11.29 -9.50 22.20
N THR A 87 -10.08 -10.06 22.10
CA THR A 87 -9.78 -11.43 22.55
C THR A 87 -9.59 -11.53 24.08
N ILE A 88 -9.30 -10.41 24.76
CA ILE A 88 -9.00 -10.39 26.20
C ILE A 88 -10.26 -10.23 27.06
N VAL A 89 -11.39 -9.81 26.48
CA VAL A 89 -12.67 -9.71 27.19
C VAL A 89 -13.54 -10.93 26.85
N PRO A 90 -13.71 -11.91 27.78
CA PRO A 90 -14.65 -13.02 27.62
C PRO A 90 -16.11 -12.58 27.77
#